data_AF-A0A356MKA2-F1
#
_entry.id   AF-A0A356MKA2-F1
#
_cell.length_a   1.000
_cell.length_b   1.000
_cell.length_c   1.000
_cell.angle_alpha   90.00
_cell.angle_beta   90.00
_cell.angle_gamma   90.00
#
_symmetry.space_group_name_H-M   'P 1'
#
loop_
_entity.id
_entity.type
_entity.pdbx_description
1 polymer ?
#
loop_
_entity_poly.entity_id
_entity_poly.type
_entity_poly.pdbx_seq_one_letter_code
_entity_poly.pdbx_strand_id
1 'polypeptide(L)'
;MVHVKILKEKIILKQSKKKTTPIKYRARPSRKNSKNVSKKIENGRTLQTRDEFLEGGKDKIIHPEHPDPNDLYRKIVVIDSNRNDEIVAVKTGKSNGKPLVDYQLGESKYKPFVVTSDADGRPIVVDGKKFKKNKRNENVSKKDVNTIKKDCLTSPETSKRLRKENRKKIRKLKNR
;
A
#
# COMPACT_ATOMS: atom_id res chain seq x y z
N MET A 1 52.24 -3.54 -88.62
CA MET A 1 51.36 -4.65 -88.17
C MET A 1 50.67 -4.15 -86.91
N VAL A 2 49.39 -3.74 -86.98
CA VAL A 2 48.19 -4.54 -86.59
C VAL A 2 48.27 -4.83 -85.06
N HIS A 3 47.41 -4.43 -84.12
CA HIS A 3 46.01 -4.00 -84.04
C HIS A 3 45.75 -3.53 -82.57
N VAL A 4 44.99 -2.46 -82.34
CA VAL A 4 43.65 -2.43 -81.69
C VAL A 4 43.51 -3.08 -80.29
N LYS A 5 43.25 -2.29 -79.23
CA LYS A 5 41.96 -2.21 -78.44
C LYS A 5 42.18 -1.58 -77.04
N ILE A 6 41.53 -0.44 -76.72
CA ILE A 6 40.39 -0.27 -75.77
C ILE A 6 40.72 -0.79 -74.33
N LEU A 7 40.73 -0.01 -73.25
CA LEU A 7 39.56 0.51 -72.52
C LEU A 7 39.94 1.49 -71.40
N LYS A 8 39.04 2.46 -71.21
CA LYS A 8 38.95 3.46 -70.15
C LYS A 8 38.91 2.82 -68.76
N GLU A 9 39.48 3.47 -67.74
CA GLU A 9 38.83 3.51 -66.44
C GLU A 9 39.27 4.71 -65.58
N LYS A 10 38.29 5.59 -65.30
CA LYS A 10 38.38 6.74 -64.42
C LYS A 10 38.37 6.24 -62.97
N ILE A 11 39.39 6.59 -62.21
CA ILE A 11 39.42 6.46 -60.76
C ILE A 11 38.42 7.45 -60.17
N ILE A 12 37.30 6.94 -59.64
CA ILE A 12 36.36 7.71 -58.80
C ILE A 12 36.29 7.01 -57.45
N LEU A 13 36.90 7.64 -56.44
CA LEU A 13 36.75 7.31 -55.03
C LEU A 13 35.26 7.46 -54.65
N LYS A 14 34.51 6.36 -54.63
CA LYS A 14 33.16 6.33 -54.05
C LYS A 14 33.27 6.24 -52.53
N GLN A 15 32.93 7.34 -51.87
CA GLN A 15 32.66 7.43 -50.43
C GLN A 15 31.67 6.32 -50.01
N SER A 16 32.06 5.48 -49.05
CA SER A 16 31.18 4.45 -48.50
C SER A 16 30.11 5.10 -47.62
N LYS A 17 28.89 5.27 -48.13
CA LYS A 17 27.71 5.56 -47.31
C LYS A 17 27.26 4.26 -46.64
N LYS A 18 27.69 4.02 -45.39
CA LYS A 18 27.10 2.98 -44.54
C LYS A 18 25.63 3.34 -44.32
N LYS A 19 24.72 2.51 -44.86
CA LYS A 19 23.28 2.58 -44.58
C LYS A 19 23.05 2.28 -43.11
N THR A 20 22.91 3.31 -42.28
CA THR A 20 22.34 3.18 -40.94
C THR A 20 20.87 2.81 -41.10
N THR A 21 20.54 1.58 -40.73
CA THR A 21 19.15 1.16 -40.53
C THR A 21 18.51 2.05 -39.46
N PRO A 22 17.29 2.55 -39.66
CA PRO A 22 16.61 3.30 -38.61
C PRO A 22 16.36 2.33 -37.46
N ILE A 23 16.98 2.63 -36.31
CA ILE A 23 16.69 1.97 -35.05
C ILE A 23 15.20 2.16 -34.82
N LYS A 24 14.40 1.10 -35.01
CA LYS A 24 13.00 1.08 -34.61
C LYS A 24 12.98 1.39 -33.12
N TYR A 25 12.61 2.61 -32.76
CA TYR A 25 12.27 2.96 -31.39
C TYR A 25 11.15 2.01 -30.98
N ARG A 26 11.49 0.93 -30.27
CA ARG A 26 10.51 0.16 -29.51
C ARG A 26 9.85 1.18 -28.60
N ALA A 27 8.59 1.48 -28.85
CA ALA A 27 7.78 2.28 -27.96
C ALA A 27 8.00 1.73 -26.55
N ARG A 28 8.54 2.56 -25.65
CA ARG A 28 8.65 2.19 -24.23
C ARG A 28 7.26 1.73 -23.81
N PRO A 29 7.11 0.56 -23.16
CA PRO A 29 5.79 0.13 -22.69
C PRO A 29 5.23 1.28 -21.87
N SER A 30 4.02 1.73 -22.23
CA SER A 30 3.32 2.79 -21.52
C SER A 30 3.41 2.50 -20.02
N ARG A 31 3.85 3.48 -19.23
CA ARG A 31 3.93 3.32 -17.77
C ARG A 31 2.53 2.91 -17.31
N LYS A 32 2.30 1.61 -17.08
CA LYS A 32 1.06 1.14 -16.46
C LYS A 32 0.90 1.97 -15.19
N ASN A 33 -0.21 2.69 -15.08
CA ASN A 33 -0.65 3.44 -13.90
C ASN A 33 -0.77 2.47 -12.71
N SER A 34 0.37 2.03 -12.17
CA SER A 34 0.42 1.10 -11.05
C SER A 34 -0.10 1.83 -9.84
N LYS A 35 -1.09 1.24 -9.16
CA LYS A 35 -1.71 1.85 -7.98
C LYS A 35 -0.63 2.14 -6.93
N ASN A 36 -0.75 3.25 -6.19
CA ASN A 36 0.11 3.52 -5.04
C ASN A 36 -0.38 2.66 -3.86
N VAL A 37 0.01 1.39 -3.87
CA VAL A 37 -0.34 0.34 -2.90
C VAL A 37 0.83 -0.63 -2.74
N SER A 38 0.94 -1.24 -1.57
CA SER A 38 1.98 -2.24 -1.28
C SER A 38 1.78 -3.48 -2.15
N LYS A 39 2.90 -4.10 -2.55
CA LYS A 39 2.91 -5.44 -3.16
C LYS A 39 3.06 -6.57 -2.13
N LYS A 40 3.51 -6.25 -0.91
CA LYS A 40 3.83 -7.22 0.16
C LYS A 40 2.72 -7.36 1.19
N ILE A 41 1.89 -6.32 1.35
CA ILE A 41 0.84 -6.25 2.36
C ILE A 41 -0.50 -6.06 1.66
N GLU A 42 -1.32 -7.11 1.74
CA GLU A 42 -2.64 -7.13 1.15
C GLU A 42 -3.65 -6.36 2.00
N ASN A 43 -4.62 -5.70 1.34
CA ASN A 43 -5.76 -5.13 2.04
C ASN A 43 -6.64 -6.26 2.59
N GLY A 44 -7.06 -6.14 3.85
CA GLY A 44 -7.72 -7.20 4.63
C GLY A 44 -6.77 -7.97 5.53
N ARG A 45 -5.45 -7.77 5.39
CA ARG A 45 -4.47 -8.37 6.31
C ARG A 45 -4.72 -7.86 7.72
N THR A 46 -4.81 -8.77 8.69
CA THR A 46 -4.88 -8.39 10.10
C THR A 46 -3.50 -8.42 10.73
N LEU A 47 -3.25 -7.44 11.61
CA LEU A 47 -2.02 -7.31 12.36
C LEU A 47 -2.33 -7.29 13.86
N GLN A 48 -1.39 -7.78 14.64
CA GLN A 48 -1.34 -7.69 16.09
C GLN A 48 -0.40 -6.54 16.47
N THR A 49 -0.83 -5.68 17.37
CA THR A 49 -0.06 -4.54 17.87
C THR A 49 -0.52 -4.16 19.27
N ARG A 50 0.23 -3.32 20.00
CA ARG A 50 -0.19 -2.80 21.31
C ARG A 50 -0.78 -1.41 21.15
N ASP A 51 -1.69 -1.04 22.04
CA ASP A 51 -2.28 0.29 22.01
C ASP A 51 -1.23 1.40 22.16
N GLU A 52 -0.15 1.15 22.90
CA GLU A 52 0.99 2.08 23.09
C GLU A 52 1.78 2.35 21.80
N PHE A 53 1.73 1.45 20.82
CA PHE A 53 2.43 1.61 19.54
C PHE A 53 1.62 2.40 18.52
N LEU A 54 0.35 2.68 18.79
CA LEU A 54 -0.51 3.44 17.91
C LEU A 54 -0.47 4.93 18.28
N GLU A 55 -0.71 5.79 17.30
CA GLU A 55 -0.86 7.24 17.51
C GLU A 55 -1.79 7.55 18.70
N GLY A 56 -1.32 8.38 19.64
CA GLY A 56 -2.05 8.74 20.88
C GLY A 56 -2.03 7.67 21.97
N GLY A 57 -1.15 6.67 21.86
CA GLY A 57 -1.07 5.53 22.78
C GLY A 57 0.06 5.57 23.82
N LYS A 58 1.09 6.41 23.65
CA LYS A 58 2.34 6.35 24.45
C LYS A 58 2.15 6.34 25.96
N ASP A 59 1.15 7.08 26.46
CA ASP A 59 0.94 7.27 27.90
C ASP A 59 -0.18 6.39 28.46
N LYS A 60 -0.66 5.40 27.69
CA LYS A 60 -1.68 4.48 28.18
C LYS A 60 -1.05 3.54 29.20
N ILE A 61 -1.42 3.76 30.46
CA ILE A 61 -1.05 2.89 31.59
C ILE A 61 -1.60 1.50 31.31
N ILE A 62 -0.69 0.54 31.22
CA ILE A 62 -1.00 -0.88 31.27
C ILE A 62 -1.52 -1.13 32.69
N HIS A 63 -2.81 -1.41 32.83
CA HIS A 63 -3.36 -1.71 34.15
C HIS A 63 -2.62 -2.91 34.75
N PRO A 64 -2.18 -2.86 36.02
CA PRO A 64 -1.49 -3.96 36.69
C PRO A 64 -2.28 -5.28 36.66
N GLU A 65 -3.61 -5.19 36.55
CA GLU A 65 -4.56 -6.31 36.45
C GLU A 65 -4.54 -7.05 35.10
N HIS A 66 -3.79 -6.53 34.10
CA HIS A 66 -3.47 -7.23 32.85
C HIS A 66 -1.98 -7.63 32.84
N PRO A 67 -1.57 -8.61 33.67
CA PRO A 67 -0.17 -8.96 33.87
C PRO A 67 0.46 -9.63 32.64
N ASP A 68 -0.34 -10.23 31.74
CA ASP A 68 0.18 -10.80 30.50
C ASP A 68 0.37 -9.67 29.47
N PRO A 69 1.62 -9.40 29.03
CA PRO A 69 1.88 -8.47 27.94
C PRO A 69 1.14 -8.85 26.65
N ASN A 70 0.69 -10.11 26.52
CA ASN A 70 -0.10 -10.60 25.40
C ASN A 70 -1.57 -10.17 25.42
N ASP A 71 -2.15 -9.84 26.58
CA ASP A 71 -3.54 -9.38 26.69
C ASP A 71 -3.74 -7.94 26.20
N LEU A 72 -2.64 -7.19 26.04
CA LEU A 72 -2.64 -5.80 25.58
C LEU A 72 -2.58 -5.69 24.05
N TYR A 73 -2.51 -6.83 23.37
CA TYR A 73 -2.47 -6.82 21.92
C TYR A 73 -3.87 -6.58 21.33
N ARG A 74 -3.98 -5.49 20.59
CA ARG A 74 -5.12 -5.17 19.75
C ARG A 74 -4.91 -5.68 18.33
N LYS A 75 -6.01 -6.16 17.73
CA LYS A 75 -6.03 -6.47 16.30
C LYS A 75 -6.35 -5.20 15.50
N ILE A 76 -5.66 -5.04 14.38
CA ILE A 76 -5.94 -3.97 13.41
C ILE A 76 -6.07 -4.56 12.02
N VAL A 77 -6.90 -3.95 11.18
CA VAL A 77 -7.17 -4.39 9.80
C VAL A 77 -6.52 -3.41 8.84
N VAL A 78 -5.67 -3.90 7.94
CA VAL A 78 -5.11 -3.10 6.85
C VAL A 78 -6.20 -2.84 5.83
N ILE A 79 -6.57 -1.58 5.62
CA ILE A 79 -7.54 -1.20 4.60
C ILE A 79 -6.85 -0.67 3.34
N ASP A 80 -5.73 0.01 3.46
CA ASP A 80 -5.00 0.54 2.31
C ASP A 80 -3.50 0.60 2.61
N SER A 81 -2.69 0.89 1.61
CA SER A 81 -1.24 1.03 1.74
C SER A 81 -0.66 1.92 0.64
N ASN A 82 0.65 2.19 0.71
CA ASN A 82 1.42 2.81 -0.36
C ASN A 82 2.56 1.88 -0.84
N ARG A 83 3.32 2.31 -1.85
CA ARG A 83 4.41 1.54 -2.45
C ARG A 83 5.61 1.31 -1.52
N ASN A 84 5.72 2.06 -0.44
CA ASN A 84 6.78 1.92 0.57
C ASN A 84 6.40 0.91 1.66
N ASP A 85 5.33 0.14 1.46
CA ASP A 85 4.79 -0.79 2.46
C ASP A 85 4.27 -0.11 3.74
N GLU A 86 4.01 1.20 3.68
CA GLU A 86 3.34 1.94 4.75
C GLU A 86 1.82 1.71 4.65
N ILE A 87 1.16 1.50 5.78
CA ILE A 87 -0.22 1.03 5.82
C ILE A 87 -1.20 2.06 6.40
N VAL A 88 -2.43 1.96 5.94
CA VAL A 88 -3.61 2.55 6.56
C VAL A 88 -4.37 1.41 7.23
N ALA A 89 -4.54 1.49 8.53
CA ALA A 89 -5.22 0.46 9.31
C ALA A 89 -6.41 1.02 10.09
N VAL A 90 -7.27 0.12 10.54
CA VAL A 90 -8.41 0.42 11.41
C VAL A 90 -8.36 -0.49 12.64
N LYS A 91 -8.64 0.07 13.81
CA LYS A 91 -8.68 -0.68 15.07
C LYS A 91 -9.92 -1.56 15.14
N THR A 92 -9.75 -2.82 15.54
CA THR A 92 -10.85 -3.71 15.92
C THR A 92 -11.05 -3.77 17.43
N GLY A 93 -12.19 -4.31 17.83
CA GLY A 93 -12.58 -4.47 19.23
C GLY A 93 -13.82 -5.36 19.38
N LYS A 94 -14.14 -5.72 20.62
CA LYS A 94 -15.36 -6.48 20.97
C LYS A 94 -16.59 -5.58 21.19
N SER A 95 -16.41 -4.33 21.59
CA SER A 95 -17.48 -3.38 21.94
C SER A 95 -17.36 -2.04 21.19
N ASN A 96 -18.47 -1.31 21.10
CA ASN A 96 -18.55 0.07 20.59
C ASN A 96 -17.93 0.29 19.20
N GLY A 97 -18.52 -0.34 18.17
CA GLY A 97 -18.11 -0.21 16.78
C GLY A 97 -19.11 -0.84 15.80
N LYS A 98 -18.82 -0.74 14.51
CA LYS A 98 -19.59 -1.35 13.41
C LYS A 98 -19.18 -2.82 13.22
N PRO A 99 -20.11 -3.73 12.95
CA PRO A 99 -19.79 -5.15 12.77
C PRO A 99 -19.02 -5.43 11.48
N LEU A 100 -18.11 -6.41 11.54
CA LEU A 100 -17.49 -7.13 10.44
C LEU A 100 -18.37 -8.35 10.17
N VAL A 101 -19.15 -8.30 9.10
CA VAL A 101 -20.28 -9.23 8.89
C VAL A 101 -19.78 -10.63 8.54
N ASP A 102 -18.67 -10.73 7.81
CA ASP A 102 -18.13 -12.01 7.35
C ASP A 102 -16.99 -12.53 8.27
N TYR A 103 -16.70 -11.86 9.39
CA TYR A 103 -15.56 -12.18 10.25
C TYR A 103 -15.93 -13.01 11.47
N GLN A 104 -15.56 -14.29 11.46
CA GLN A 104 -15.97 -15.27 12.49
C GLN A 104 -14.92 -15.54 13.59
N LEU A 105 -13.73 -14.92 13.54
CA LEU A 105 -12.55 -15.29 14.35
C LEU A 105 -12.16 -14.26 15.44
N GLY A 106 -13.11 -13.79 16.24
CA GLY A 106 -12.85 -12.91 17.39
C GLY A 106 -13.38 -11.49 17.19
N GLU A 107 -12.65 -10.45 17.63
CA GLU A 107 -13.04 -9.03 17.57
C GLU A 107 -13.76 -8.68 16.26
N SER A 108 -15.09 -8.67 16.33
CA SER A 108 -15.96 -8.62 15.15
C SER A 108 -16.43 -7.21 14.86
N LYS A 109 -15.92 -6.20 15.57
CA LYS A 109 -16.32 -4.80 15.37
C LYS A 109 -15.11 -3.93 15.08
N TYR A 110 -15.34 -2.87 14.32
CA TYR A 110 -14.34 -1.86 14.00
C TYR A 110 -14.88 -0.44 14.22
N LYS A 111 -13.97 0.50 14.44
CA LYS A 111 -14.31 1.93 14.52
C LYS A 111 -13.95 2.59 13.19
N PRO A 112 -14.78 3.46 12.58
CA PRO A 112 -14.49 4.09 11.29
C PRO A 112 -13.45 5.24 11.40
N PHE A 113 -12.34 4.96 12.08
CA PHE A 113 -11.21 5.86 12.28
C PHE A 113 -9.95 5.19 11.76
N VAL A 114 -9.25 5.88 10.86
CA VAL A 114 -8.04 5.35 10.25
C VAL A 114 -6.82 5.75 11.07
N VAL A 115 -5.90 4.80 11.22
CA VAL A 115 -4.58 5.01 11.81
C VAL A 115 -3.54 4.80 10.71
N THR A 116 -2.67 5.78 10.56
CA THR A 116 -1.59 5.77 9.56
C THR A 116 -0.21 5.90 10.18
N SER A 117 -0.15 6.27 11.46
CA SER A 117 1.09 6.55 12.18
C SER A 117 1.18 5.75 13.48
N ASP A 118 2.40 5.41 13.85
CA ASP A 118 2.74 4.84 15.16
C ASP A 118 2.77 5.92 16.25
N ALA A 119 3.08 5.51 17.47
CA ALA A 119 3.17 6.38 18.63
C ALA A 119 4.27 7.47 18.52
N ASP A 120 5.24 7.29 17.62
CA ASP A 120 6.32 8.23 17.33
C ASP A 120 5.94 9.19 16.18
N GLY A 121 4.71 9.08 15.65
CA GLY A 121 4.23 9.87 14.52
C GLY A 121 4.74 9.38 13.16
N ARG A 122 5.50 8.27 13.12
CA ARG A 122 6.06 7.68 11.89
C ARG A 122 5.01 6.83 11.19
N PRO A 123 5.03 6.69 9.86
CA PRO A 123 4.11 5.81 9.16
C PRO A 123 4.17 4.37 9.68
N ILE A 124 3.02 3.71 9.80
CA ILE A 124 2.98 2.31 10.25
C ILE A 124 3.57 1.41 9.16
N VAL A 125 4.55 0.59 9.54
CA VAL A 125 5.15 -0.45 8.69
C VAL A 125 5.11 -1.78 9.44
N VAL A 126 4.92 -2.88 8.71
CA VAL A 126 4.91 -4.23 9.28
C VAL A 126 6.34 -4.69 9.52
N ASP A 127 6.79 -4.58 10.77
CA ASP A 127 8.16 -4.84 11.22
C ASP A 127 8.32 -6.19 11.95
N GLY A 128 7.22 -6.86 12.28
CA GLY A 128 7.22 -8.10 13.07
C GLY A 128 7.48 -7.90 14.56
N LYS A 129 7.71 -6.66 15.00
CA LYS A 129 7.94 -6.27 16.40
C LYS A 129 6.76 -5.47 16.94
N LYS A 130 6.60 -4.21 16.51
CA LYS A 130 5.46 -3.35 16.88
C LYS A 130 4.18 -3.78 16.16
N PHE A 131 4.31 -4.25 14.91
CA PHE A 131 3.21 -4.64 14.04
C PHE A 131 3.49 -6.01 13.43
N LYS A 132 2.88 -7.05 14.01
CA LYS A 132 3.07 -8.44 13.61
C LYS A 132 1.89 -8.93 12.79
N LYS A 133 2.13 -9.71 11.74
CA LYS A 133 1.05 -10.31 10.94
C LYS A 133 0.38 -11.45 11.71
N ASN A 134 -0.96 -11.48 11.74
CA ASN A 134 -1.73 -12.61 12.28
C ASN A 134 -1.74 -13.81 11.31
N LYS A 135 -2.40 -14.92 11.67
CA LYS A 135 -2.56 -16.05 10.75
C LYS A 135 -3.40 -15.65 9.53
N ARG A 136 -3.23 -16.31 8.38
CA ARG A 136 -3.93 -15.92 7.13
C ARG A 136 -5.44 -16.10 7.19
N ASN A 137 -5.91 -17.13 7.90
CA ASN A 137 -7.34 -17.38 8.13
C ASN A 137 -8.01 -16.26 8.95
N GLU A 138 -7.24 -15.46 9.70
CA GLU A 138 -7.74 -14.30 10.45
C GLU A 138 -7.82 -13.02 9.61
N ASN A 139 -7.60 -13.08 8.30
CA ASN A 139 -7.77 -11.93 7.42
C ASN A 139 -9.25 -11.57 7.27
N VAL A 140 -9.52 -10.29 7.06
CA VAL A 140 -10.87 -9.78 6.79
C VAL A 140 -11.20 -9.94 5.31
N SER A 141 -12.46 -10.28 5.00
CA SER A 141 -12.93 -10.45 3.64
C SER A 141 -12.80 -9.16 2.83
N LYS A 142 -12.62 -9.28 1.51
CA LYS A 142 -12.55 -8.10 0.62
C LYS A 142 -13.83 -7.25 0.68
N LYS A 143 -14.98 -7.88 0.93
CA LYS A 143 -16.28 -7.22 1.08
C LYS A 143 -16.27 -6.35 2.33
N ASP A 144 -15.88 -6.90 3.48
CA ASP A 144 -15.76 -6.14 4.72
C ASP A 144 -14.72 -5.02 4.62
N VAL A 145 -13.58 -5.25 3.98
CA VAL A 145 -12.59 -4.18 3.72
C VAL A 145 -13.19 -3.02 2.93
N ASN A 146 -14.02 -3.30 1.91
CA ASN A 146 -14.68 -2.26 1.15
C ASN A 146 -15.74 -1.52 1.97
N THR A 147 -16.47 -2.24 2.83
CA THR A 147 -17.41 -1.64 3.80
C THR A 147 -16.67 -0.71 4.76
N ILE A 148 -15.57 -1.15 5.37
CA ILE A 148 -14.74 -0.33 6.26
C ILE A 148 -14.26 0.93 5.54
N LYS A 149 -13.78 0.81 4.29
CA LYS A 149 -13.35 1.97 3.48
C LYS A 149 -14.48 2.96 3.25
N LYS A 150 -15.66 2.47 2.87
CA LYS A 150 -16.85 3.30 2.67
C LYS A 150 -17.20 4.03 3.97
N ASP A 151 -17.20 3.32 5.08
CA ASP A 151 -17.50 3.88 6.39
C ASP A 151 -16.49 4.91 6.87
N CYS A 152 -15.20 4.69 6.62
CA CYS A 152 -14.16 5.65 6.98
C CYS A 152 -14.18 6.93 6.12
N LEU A 153 -14.58 6.84 4.84
CA LEU A 153 -14.31 7.91 3.87
C LEU A 153 -15.54 8.64 3.35
N THR A 154 -16.67 7.94 3.20
CA THR A 154 -17.83 8.48 2.48
C THR A 154 -19.14 8.35 3.24
N SER A 155 -19.30 7.35 4.11
CA SER A 155 -20.56 7.04 4.79
C SER A 155 -21.14 8.22 5.59
N PRO A 156 -22.44 8.54 5.44
CA PRO A 156 -23.07 9.62 6.19
C PRO A 156 -23.17 9.34 7.69
N GLU A 157 -23.19 8.06 8.09
CA GLU A 157 -23.19 7.62 9.49
C GLU A 157 -21.90 8.01 10.23
N THR A 158 -20.81 8.20 9.49
CA THR A 158 -19.55 8.72 10.03
C THR A 158 -19.53 10.23 9.95
N SER A 159 -19.24 10.90 11.06
CA SER A 159 -19.25 12.36 11.13
C SER A 159 -18.40 13.01 10.02
N LYS A 160 -18.89 14.14 9.47
CA LYS A 160 -18.22 14.86 8.37
C LYS A 160 -16.78 15.25 8.74
N ARG A 161 -16.55 15.65 10.00
CA ARG A 161 -15.22 15.97 10.54
C ARG A 161 -14.30 14.76 10.47
N LEU A 162 -14.74 13.62 10.97
CA LEU A 162 -13.95 12.38 10.99
C LEU A 162 -13.61 11.90 9.57
N ARG A 163 -14.58 11.94 8.64
CA ARG A 163 -14.32 11.63 7.21
C ARG A 163 -13.30 12.57 6.57
N LYS A 164 -13.32 13.86 6.91
CA LYS A 164 -12.33 14.83 6.40
C LYS A 164 -10.93 14.51 6.96
N GLU A 165 -10.84 14.18 8.24
CA GLU A 165 -9.60 13.78 8.90
C GLU A 165 -9.04 12.48 8.32
N ASN A 166 -9.86 11.43 8.21
CA ASN A 166 -9.47 10.15 7.62
C ASN A 166 -8.92 10.34 6.19
N ARG A 167 -9.61 11.13 5.35
CA ARG A 167 -9.13 11.45 4.00
C ARG A 167 -7.81 12.21 4.03
N LYS A 168 -7.60 13.14 4.97
CA LYS A 168 -6.34 13.88 5.12
C LYS A 168 -5.19 12.94 5.49
N LYS A 169 -5.39 12.03 6.45
CA LYS A 169 -4.39 11.04 6.86
C LYS A 169 -3.97 10.13 5.70
N ILE A 170 -4.94 9.58 4.97
CA ILE A 170 -4.66 8.72 3.80
C ILE A 170 -3.95 9.50 2.69
N ARG A 171 -4.38 10.72 2.39
CA ARG A 171 -3.73 11.57 1.38
C ARG A 171 -2.28 11.88 1.72
N LYS A 172 -2.00 12.24 2.97
CA LYS A 172 -0.65 12.46 3.48
C LYS A 172 0.21 11.20 3.29
N LEU A 173 -0.27 10.04 3.72
CA LEU A 173 0.46 8.76 3.55
C LEU A 173 0.68 8.41 2.07
N LYS A 174 -0.24 8.80 1.18
CA LYS A 174 -0.14 8.53 -0.26
C LYS A 174 0.60 9.61 -1.05
N ASN A 175 1.07 10.68 -0.42
CA ASN A 175 1.66 11.85 -1.05
C ASN A 175 0.77 12.41 -2.18
N ARG A 176 -0.50 12.70 -1.86
CA ARG A 176 -1.53 13.19 -2.80
C ARG A 176 -2.33 14.36 -2.24
#